data_AF-A0A126Q3F4-F1
#
_entry.id   AF-A0A126Q3F4-F1
#
_cell.length_a   1.000
_cell.length_b   1.000
_cell.length_c   1.000
_cell.angle_alpha   90.00
_cell.angle_beta   90.00
_cell.angle_gamma   90.00
#
_symmetry.space_group_name_H-M   'P 1'
#
loop_
_entity.id
_entity.type
_entity.pdbx_description
1 polymer ?
#
loop_
_entity_poly.entity_id
_entity_poly.type
_entity_poly.pdbx_seq_one_letter_code
_entity_poly.pdbx_strand_id
1 'polypeptide(L)'
;MKNDKMQKVAMMGCFRSGTNFAKALLEQNYECVVKNNVFGWKHGFLPIISSDSNAEYRFDYEKAFFITKNPFSLLSSLFKYRTEVQRNLIAPTDFKSFIRSKLIVFDQGNPNSPQLRFSSPTDFWNAMNWNYLSHKDFQHVRYERLVEEPELITQRLANKLGLARVDRAFFVPEKKVKRINDAESLSTKSDYQTSESFDKDSYVKHEYMSMFDNDDIKCVLSQLDKELVQALGYDELIEELCSIEQSD
;
A
#
# COMPACT_ATOMS: atom_id res chain seq x y z
N MET A 1 -21.89 6.88 30.43
CA MET A 1 -20.74 6.01 30.08
C MET A 1 -21.00 5.44 28.70
N LYS A 2 -20.48 6.06 27.64
CA LYS A 2 -20.46 5.42 26.32
C LYS A 2 -19.30 4.42 26.33
N ASN A 3 -19.61 3.15 26.20
CA ASN A 3 -18.65 2.16 25.72
C ASN A 3 -18.39 2.50 24.24
N ASP A 4 -17.58 3.51 23.96
CA ASP A 4 -17.18 3.83 22.58
C ASP A 4 -16.17 2.78 22.14
N LYS A 5 -16.71 1.71 21.56
CA LYS A 5 -15.94 0.68 20.89
C LYS A 5 -15.24 1.36 19.71
N MET A 6 -13.90 1.47 19.77
CA MET A 6 -13.12 2.01 18.66
C MET A 6 -13.51 1.34 17.33
N GLN A 7 -13.76 2.16 16.31
CA GLN A 7 -14.24 1.66 15.02
C GLN A 7 -13.18 0.78 14.35
N LYS A 8 -13.58 -0.39 13.86
CA LYS A 8 -12.67 -1.30 13.14
C LYS A 8 -12.60 -0.93 11.66
N VAL A 9 -11.42 -0.52 11.20
CA VAL A 9 -11.18 -0.13 9.82
C VAL A 9 -10.29 -1.16 9.15
N ALA A 10 -10.79 -1.86 8.13
CA ALA A 10 -9.97 -2.75 7.32
C ALA A 10 -9.08 -1.93 6.37
N MET A 11 -7.81 -2.34 6.21
CA MET A 11 -6.89 -1.75 5.26
C MET A 11 -6.28 -2.81 4.35
N MET A 12 -6.32 -2.55 3.05
CA MET A 12 -5.59 -3.33 2.05
C MET A 12 -4.50 -2.48 1.38
N GLY A 13 -3.53 -3.16 0.77
CA GLY A 13 -2.49 -2.52 -0.02
C GLY A 13 -1.42 -3.51 -0.45
N CYS A 14 -0.82 -3.25 -1.61
CA CYS A 14 0.32 -4.02 -2.08
C CYS A 14 1.47 -3.97 -1.07
N PHE A 15 2.39 -4.93 -1.16
CA PHE A 15 3.68 -4.81 -0.48
C PHE A 15 4.31 -3.44 -0.75
N ARG A 16 4.82 -2.78 0.30
CA ARG A 16 5.58 -1.53 0.18
C ARG A 16 4.76 -0.33 -0.34
N SER A 17 3.43 -0.37 -0.23
CA SER A 17 2.52 0.71 -0.61
C SER A 17 2.29 1.78 0.47
N GLY A 18 2.95 1.67 1.64
CA GLY A 18 2.78 2.64 2.73
C GLY A 18 1.72 2.28 3.77
N THR A 19 1.22 1.04 3.79
CA THR A 19 0.21 0.55 4.74
C THR A 19 0.51 0.92 6.20
N ASN A 20 1.75 0.73 6.66
CA ASN A 20 2.08 1.01 8.07
C ASN A 20 2.08 2.51 8.39
N PHE A 21 2.39 3.36 7.41
CA PHE A 21 2.36 4.81 7.57
C PHE A 21 0.90 5.29 7.67
N ALA A 22 0.03 4.80 6.79
CA ALA A 22 -1.41 5.07 6.85
C ALA A 22 -2.05 4.58 8.15
N LYS A 23 -1.70 3.37 8.61
CA LYS A 23 -2.13 2.83 9.90
C LYS A 23 -1.72 3.75 11.06
N ALA A 24 -0.45 4.15 11.12
CA ALA A 24 0.03 5.04 12.17
C ALA A 24 -0.69 6.40 12.16
N LEU A 25 -0.93 6.98 10.98
CA LEU A 25 -1.64 8.26 10.86
C LEU A 25 -3.10 8.14 11.33
N LEU A 26 -3.82 7.09 10.96
CA LEU A 26 -5.21 6.92 11.39
C LEU A 26 -5.33 6.64 12.89
N GLU A 27 -4.62 5.64 13.41
CA GLU A 27 -4.77 5.19 14.80
C GLU A 27 -4.27 6.22 15.82
N GLN A 28 -3.32 7.09 15.43
CA GLN A 28 -2.84 8.14 16.32
C GLN A 28 -3.73 9.39 16.30
N ASN A 29 -4.49 9.63 15.24
CA ASN A 29 -5.25 10.87 15.07
C ASN A 29 -6.77 10.71 15.16
N TYR A 30 -7.30 9.48 15.07
CA TYR A 30 -8.74 9.19 15.04
C TYR A 30 -9.11 7.99 15.92
N GLU A 31 -10.37 7.94 16.37
CA GLU A 31 -10.93 6.90 17.24
C GLU A 31 -11.21 5.60 16.48
N CYS A 32 -10.13 4.91 16.06
CA CYS A 32 -10.23 3.70 15.27
C CYS A 32 -9.10 2.70 15.55
N VAL A 33 -9.32 1.46 15.14
CA VAL A 33 -8.28 0.43 15.03
C VAL A 33 -8.24 -0.04 13.60
N VAL A 34 -7.06 0.07 12.98
CA VAL A 34 -6.81 -0.39 11.62
C VAL A 34 -6.39 -1.85 11.64
N LYS A 35 -7.14 -2.69 10.92
CA LYS A 35 -6.94 -4.13 10.81
C LYS A 35 -6.42 -4.47 9.41
N ASN A 36 -5.34 -5.23 9.35
CA ASN A 36 -4.70 -5.57 8.09
C ASN A 36 -5.11 -6.96 7.57
N ASN A 37 -5.35 -7.92 8.46
CA ASN A 37 -5.58 -9.32 8.09
C ASN A 37 -7.07 -9.69 8.10
N VAL A 38 -7.94 -8.72 7.81
CA VAL A 38 -9.40 -8.89 7.82
C VAL A 38 -9.85 -9.91 6.77
N PHE A 39 -9.28 -9.83 5.57
CA PHE A 39 -9.65 -10.66 4.42
C PHE A 39 -8.71 -11.87 4.21
N GLY A 40 -7.97 -12.26 5.26
CA GLY A 40 -6.83 -13.17 5.15
C GLY A 40 -5.52 -12.40 5.14
N TRP A 41 -4.53 -12.84 4.36
CA TRP A 41 -3.24 -12.15 4.33
C TRP A 41 -3.37 -10.78 3.65
N LYS A 42 -2.96 -9.70 4.33
CA LYS A 42 -3.13 -8.30 3.89
C LYS A 42 -2.55 -7.93 2.51
N HIS A 43 -1.67 -8.78 1.97
CA HIS A 43 -1.02 -8.60 0.67
C HIS A 43 -1.55 -9.58 -0.39
N GLY A 44 -2.59 -10.34 -0.08
CA GLY A 44 -3.33 -11.18 -1.01
C GLY A 44 -4.55 -10.46 -1.58
N PHE A 45 -5.22 -11.11 -2.53
CA PHE A 45 -6.47 -10.62 -3.09
C PHE A 45 -7.60 -10.62 -2.06
N LEU A 46 -8.54 -9.70 -2.24
CA LEU A 46 -9.89 -9.87 -1.70
C LEU A 46 -10.50 -11.14 -2.32
N PRO A 47 -10.93 -12.11 -1.50
CA PRO A 47 -11.37 -13.40 -1.99
C PRO A 47 -12.71 -13.29 -2.71
N ILE A 48 -12.84 -13.79 -3.94
CA ILE A 48 -14.16 -13.85 -4.59
C ILE A 48 -14.93 -15.02 -3.98
N ILE A 49 -16.03 -14.73 -3.31
CA ILE A 49 -16.90 -15.73 -2.66
C ILE A 49 -18.21 -15.80 -3.46
N SER A 50 -18.50 -16.96 -4.03
CA SER A 50 -19.76 -17.23 -4.76
C SER A 50 -20.96 -17.18 -3.81
N SER A 51 -22.14 -16.77 -4.30
CA SER A 51 -23.39 -16.84 -3.54
C SER A 51 -23.77 -18.25 -3.10
N ASP A 52 -23.27 -19.25 -3.83
CA ASP A 52 -23.54 -20.67 -3.58
C ASP A 52 -22.43 -21.31 -2.72
N SER A 53 -21.45 -20.52 -2.28
CA SER A 53 -20.40 -20.97 -1.38
C SER A 53 -20.94 -21.12 0.04
N ASN A 54 -20.44 -22.12 0.76
CA ASN A 54 -20.64 -22.21 2.22
C ASN A 54 -19.79 -21.19 2.99
N ALA A 55 -18.92 -20.45 2.29
CA ALA A 55 -18.20 -19.31 2.86
C ALA A 55 -19.04 -18.04 2.67
N GLU A 56 -19.01 -17.15 3.66
CA GLU A 56 -19.69 -15.86 3.58
C GLU A 56 -18.68 -14.71 3.71
N TYR A 57 -19.01 -13.57 3.10
CA TYR A 57 -18.33 -12.28 3.29
C TYR A 57 -18.63 -11.69 4.69
N ARG A 58 -18.39 -12.46 5.77
CA ARG A 58 -18.52 -12.00 7.16
C ARG A 58 -17.15 -11.74 7.73
N PHE A 59 -16.71 -10.50 7.57
CA PHE A 59 -15.43 -10.04 8.08
C PHE A 59 -15.64 -9.03 9.22
N ASP A 60 -14.76 -9.05 10.22
CA ASP A 60 -14.86 -8.21 11.41
C ASP A 60 -14.28 -6.81 11.16
N TYR A 61 -15.01 -6.00 10.37
CA TYR A 61 -14.71 -4.59 10.12
C TYR A 61 -15.99 -3.78 9.90
N GLU A 62 -15.92 -2.47 10.11
CA GLU A 62 -17.03 -1.54 9.91
C GLU A 62 -16.84 -0.66 8.67
N LYS A 63 -15.58 -0.34 8.35
CA LYS A 63 -15.18 0.51 7.22
C LYS A 63 -13.93 -0.05 6.57
N ALA A 64 -13.70 0.26 5.30
CA ALA A 64 -12.53 -0.21 4.59
C ALA A 64 -11.88 0.87 3.72
N PHE A 65 -10.57 0.78 3.57
CA PHE A 65 -9.82 1.57 2.61
C PHE A 65 -8.66 0.74 2.04
N PHE A 66 -8.10 1.21 0.94
CA PHE A 66 -6.84 0.69 0.42
C PHE A 66 -5.91 1.82 0.05
N ILE A 67 -4.62 1.53 0.18
CA ILE A 67 -3.56 2.45 -0.21
C ILE A 67 -2.82 1.92 -1.43
N THR A 68 -2.62 2.81 -2.40
CA THR A 68 -1.80 2.56 -3.57
C THR A 68 -0.57 3.43 -3.53
N LYS A 69 0.46 2.96 -4.20
CA LYS A 69 1.66 3.74 -4.51
C LYS A 69 1.80 3.76 -6.01
N ASN A 70 2.33 4.82 -6.59
CA ASN A 70 2.59 4.89 -8.02
C ASN A 70 3.48 3.70 -8.45
N PRO A 71 3.31 3.19 -9.67
CA PRO A 71 3.94 1.96 -10.10
C PRO A 71 5.46 2.01 -10.03
N PHE A 72 6.12 3.08 -10.50
CA PHE A 72 7.58 3.21 -10.48
C PHE A 72 8.14 3.16 -9.05
N SER A 73 7.54 3.92 -8.14
CA SER A 73 7.97 3.90 -6.74
C SER A 73 7.67 2.57 -6.04
N LEU A 74 6.57 1.88 -6.40
CA LEU A 74 6.28 0.54 -5.90
C LEU A 74 7.36 -0.44 -6.36
N LEU A 75 7.68 -0.46 -7.65
CA LEU A 75 8.65 -1.36 -8.27
C LEU A 75 10.05 -1.22 -7.62
N SER A 76 10.54 0.01 -7.50
CA SER A 76 11.79 0.31 -6.80
C SER A 76 11.76 -0.18 -5.35
N SER A 77 10.66 0.08 -4.63
CA SER A 77 10.51 -0.33 -3.22
C SER A 77 10.41 -1.85 -3.04
N LEU A 78 9.77 -2.52 -3.99
CA LEU A 78 9.58 -3.96 -4.00
C LEU A 78 10.90 -4.67 -4.33
N PHE A 79 11.67 -4.13 -5.27
CA PHE A 79 13.02 -4.60 -5.57
C PHE A 79 13.95 -4.49 -4.35
N LYS A 80 14.02 -3.31 -3.71
CA LYS A 80 14.80 -3.11 -2.48
C LYS A 80 14.38 -4.10 -1.38
N TYR A 81 13.06 -4.30 -1.21
CA TYR A 81 12.57 -5.30 -0.26
C TYR A 81 13.00 -6.72 -0.61
N ARG A 82 12.96 -7.09 -1.90
CA ARG A 82 13.42 -8.40 -2.39
C ARG A 82 14.90 -8.61 -2.12
N THR A 83 15.76 -7.60 -2.28
CA THR A 83 17.21 -7.74 -2.10
C THR A 83 17.62 -7.71 -0.62
N GLU A 84 17.02 -6.83 0.18
CA GLU A 84 17.36 -6.63 1.60
C GLU A 84 16.74 -7.67 2.53
N VAL A 85 15.46 -8.03 2.30
CA VAL A 85 14.67 -8.84 3.24
C VAL A 85 14.58 -10.29 2.79
N GLN A 86 14.56 -10.53 1.49
CA GLN A 86 14.53 -11.86 0.87
C GLN A 86 13.41 -12.76 1.42
N ARG A 87 12.26 -12.15 1.75
CA ARG A 87 11.08 -12.81 2.32
C ARG A 87 9.88 -12.63 1.40
N ASN A 88 8.98 -13.61 1.37
CA ASN A 88 7.65 -13.55 0.74
C ASN A 88 7.62 -13.32 -0.79
N LEU A 89 8.77 -13.14 -1.45
CA LEU A 89 8.90 -12.86 -2.87
C LEU A 89 9.94 -13.77 -3.53
N ILE A 90 9.60 -14.36 -4.68
CA ILE A 90 10.55 -15.00 -5.58
C ILE A 90 10.60 -14.19 -6.86
N ALA A 91 11.77 -13.60 -7.11
CA ALA A 91 12.10 -12.78 -8.27
C ALA A 91 13.62 -12.62 -8.40
N PRO A 92 14.13 -12.15 -9.56
CA PRO A 92 15.53 -11.77 -9.71
C PRO A 92 16.01 -10.72 -8.69
N THR A 93 17.33 -10.66 -8.48
CA THR A 93 18.01 -9.68 -7.61
C THR A 93 18.73 -8.58 -8.39
N ASP A 94 18.63 -8.60 -9.71
CA ASP A 94 19.00 -7.51 -10.61
C ASP A 94 17.73 -6.76 -11.00
N PHE A 95 17.80 -5.43 -11.05
CA PHE A 95 16.64 -4.57 -11.27
C PHE A 95 16.03 -4.76 -12.66
N LYS A 96 16.86 -4.83 -13.71
CA LYS A 96 16.37 -4.94 -15.09
C LYS A 96 15.64 -6.25 -15.33
N SER A 97 16.19 -7.35 -14.83
CA SER A 97 15.52 -8.66 -14.87
C SER A 97 14.30 -8.68 -13.96
N PHE A 98 14.35 -8.04 -12.79
CA PHE A 98 13.23 -8.00 -11.84
C PHE A 98 11.96 -7.44 -12.50
N ILE A 99 12.02 -6.26 -13.12
CA ILE A 99 10.84 -5.64 -13.74
C ILE A 99 10.32 -6.38 -14.99
N ARG A 100 11.16 -7.23 -15.60
CA ARG A 100 10.84 -8.02 -16.81
C ARG A 100 10.47 -9.48 -16.53
N SER A 101 10.60 -9.94 -15.30
CA SER A 101 10.45 -11.35 -14.94
C SER A 101 9.19 -11.60 -14.14
N LYS A 102 8.77 -12.87 -14.13
CA LYS A 102 7.67 -13.33 -13.28
C LYS A 102 7.95 -13.02 -11.81
N LEU A 103 6.90 -12.59 -11.11
CA LEU A 103 6.93 -12.35 -9.68
C LEU A 103 6.07 -13.41 -8.99
N ILE A 104 6.62 -14.06 -7.97
CA ILE A 104 5.85 -14.95 -7.09
C ILE A 104 5.76 -14.29 -5.72
N VAL A 105 4.55 -14.23 -5.17
CA VAL A 105 4.23 -13.66 -3.87
C VAL A 105 3.56 -14.72 -2.99
N PHE A 106 4.01 -14.87 -1.75
CA PHE A 106 3.51 -15.88 -0.82
C PHE A 106 3.77 -15.49 0.63
N ASP A 107 3.03 -16.07 1.59
CA ASP A 107 3.32 -15.88 3.01
C ASP A 107 4.33 -16.91 3.49
N GLN A 108 5.60 -16.51 3.63
CA GLN A 108 6.64 -17.39 4.16
C GLN A 108 6.40 -17.79 5.63
N GLY A 109 5.54 -17.06 6.36
CA GLY A 109 5.14 -17.44 7.72
C GLY A 109 4.26 -18.68 7.76
N ASN A 110 3.66 -19.08 6.63
CA ASN A 110 2.81 -20.25 6.51
C ASN A 110 3.44 -21.26 5.52
N PRO A 111 3.96 -22.42 5.98
CA PRO A 111 4.55 -23.44 5.12
C PRO A 111 3.62 -23.95 4.01
N ASN A 112 2.30 -23.86 4.22
CA ASN A 112 1.27 -24.27 3.26
C ASN A 112 0.65 -23.08 2.53
N SER A 113 1.31 -21.91 2.52
CA SER A 113 0.78 -20.73 1.83
C SER A 113 0.61 -21.03 0.34
N PRO A 114 -0.55 -20.72 -0.24
CA PRO A 114 -0.66 -20.65 -1.69
C PRO A 114 0.30 -19.56 -2.22
N GLN A 115 0.69 -19.71 -3.48
CA GLN A 115 1.53 -18.75 -4.20
C GLN A 115 0.69 -17.99 -5.21
N LEU A 116 0.80 -16.67 -5.21
CA LEU A 116 0.30 -15.81 -6.28
C LEU A 116 1.43 -15.62 -7.30
N ARG A 117 1.13 -15.83 -8.58
CA ARG A 117 2.10 -15.72 -9.67
C ARG A 117 1.63 -14.66 -10.65
N PHE A 118 2.52 -13.71 -10.92
CA PHE A 118 2.29 -12.60 -11.84
C PHE A 118 3.30 -12.66 -12.99
N SER A 119 2.90 -12.15 -14.15
CA SER A 119 3.76 -12.12 -15.34
C SER A 119 4.94 -11.16 -15.16
N SER A 120 4.73 -10.09 -14.40
CA SER A 120 5.74 -9.13 -13.99
C SER A 120 5.38 -8.47 -12.66
N PRO A 121 6.28 -7.69 -12.03
CA PRO A 121 5.93 -6.86 -10.90
C PRO A 121 4.93 -5.73 -11.24
N THR A 122 4.86 -5.30 -12.51
CA THR A 122 3.83 -4.37 -12.99
C THR A 122 2.46 -5.03 -13.05
N ASP A 123 2.40 -6.28 -13.52
CA ASP A 123 1.19 -7.10 -13.50
C ASP A 123 0.67 -7.34 -12.07
N PHE A 124 1.58 -7.52 -11.10
CA PHE A 124 1.24 -7.52 -9.67
C PHE A 124 0.60 -6.20 -9.22
N TRP A 125 1.16 -5.04 -9.63
CA TRP A 125 0.55 -3.74 -9.33
C TRP A 125 -0.86 -3.63 -9.93
N ASN A 126 -1.02 -4.00 -11.20
CA ASN A 126 -2.32 -3.93 -11.90
C ASN A 126 -3.36 -4.81 -11.20
N ALA A 127 -3.07 -6.11 -11.07
CA ALA A 127 -4.03 -7.09 -10.59
C ALA A 127 -4.51 -6.80 -9.16
N MET A 128 -3.59 -6.47 -8.26
CA MET A 128 -3.92 -6.23 -6.86
C MET A 128 -4.75 -4.95 -6.69
N ASN A 129 -4.34 -3.85 -7.34
CA ASN A 129 -5.05 -2.59 -7.19
C ASN A 129 -6.41 -2.61 -7.91
N TRP A 130 -6.53 -3.31 -9.05
CA TRP A 130 -7.83 -3.53 -9.69
C TRP A 130 -8.78 -4.30 -8.77
N ASN A 131 -8.28 -5.38 -8.15
CA ASN A 131 -9.08 -6.16 -7.21
C ASN A 131 -9.58 -5.30 -6.04
N TYR A 132 -8.73 -4.46 -5.44
CA TYR A 132 -9.16 -3.57 -4.35
C TYR A 132 -10.13 -2.49 -4.82
N LEU A 133 -9.86 -1.86 -5.96
CA LEU A 133 -10.71 -0.81 -6.54
C LEU A 133 -12.10 -1.33 -6.90
N SER A 134 -12.20 -2.58 -7.34
CA SER A 134 -13.48 -3.21 -7.70
C SER A 134 -14.44 -3.40 -6.52
N HIS A 135 -13.96 -3.28 -5.28
CA HIS A 135 -14.79 -3.41 -4.08
C HIS A 135 -15.38 -2.05 -3.68
N LYS A 136 -16.66 -1.82 -3.99
CA LYS A 136 -17.37 -0.53 -3.81
C LYS A 136 -17.25 0.13 -2.43
N ASP A 137 -17.08 -0.65 -1.36
CA ASP A 137 -17.03 -0.12 0.02
C ASP A 137 -15.67 0.47 0.38
N PHE A 138 -14.65 0.27 -0.47
CA PHE A 138 -13.29 0.67 -0.18
C PHE A 138 -13.04 2.12 -0.57
N GLN A 139 -12.52 2.90 0.38
CA GLN A 139 -11.99 4.22 0.10
C GLN A 139 -10.55 4.13 -0.43
N HIS A 140 -10.24 4.86 -1.49
CA HIS A 140 -8.89 4.88 -2.07
C HIS A 140 -8.03 6.01 -1.49
N VAL A 141 -6.74 5.72 -1.24
CA VAL A 141 -5.71 6.69 -0.89
C VAL A 141 -4.46 6.49 -1.73
N ARG A 142 -3.94 7.58 -2.32
CA ARG A 142 -2.60 7.64 -2.93
C ARG A 142 -1.55 7.90 -1.86
N TYR A 143 -0.52 7.06 -1.79
CA TYR A 143 0.58 7.18 -0.83
C TYR A 143 1.35 8.48 -0.99
N GLU A 144 1.56 8.93 -2.23
CA GLU A 144 2.30 10.14 -2.57
C GLU A 144 1.65 11.36 -1.91
N ARG A 145 0.33 11.51 -2.06
CA ARG A 145 -0.45 12.57 -1.43
C ARG A 145 -0.46 12.44 0.09
N LEU A 146 -0.52 11.22 0.61
CA LEU A 146 -0.48 10.98 2.05
C LEU A 146 0.87 11.38 2.68
N VAL A 147 1.97 11.22 1.95
CA VAL A 147 3.30 11.65 2.39
C VAL A 147 3.46 13.16 2.24
N GLU A 148 3.00 13.73 1.13
CA GLU A 148 3.07 15.16 0.82
C GLU A 148 2.24 15.99 1.81
N GLU A 149 0.98 15.61 2.02
CA GLU A 149 -0.04 16.34 2.80
C GLU A 149 -0.73 15.44 3.84
N PRO A 150 0.01 14.92 4.85
CA PRO A 150 -0.48 13.85 5.73
C PRO A 150 -1.73 14.24 6.52
N GLU A 151 -1.82 15.45 7.05
CA GLU A 151 -3.00 15.90 7.81
C GLU A 151 -4.23 16.01 6.92
N LEU A 152 -4.13 16.70 5.78
CA LEU A 152 -5.25 16.90 4.88
C LEU A 152 -5.79 15.58 4.32
N ILE A 153 -4.90 14.70 3.84
CA ILE A 153 -5.31 13.42 3.25
C ILE A 153 -5.89 12.48 4.30
N THR A 154 -5.30 12.43 5.50
CA THR A 154 -5.85 11.60 6.59
C THR A 154 -7.21 12.12 7.05
N GLN A 155 -7.39 13.45 7.13
CA GLN A 155 -8.68 14.05 7.48
C GLN A 155 -9.76 13.75 6.43
N ARG A 156 -9.43 13.86 5.13
CA ARG A 156 -10.36 13.49 4.06
C ARG A 156 -10.77 12.02 4.13
N LEU A 157 -9.81 11.13 4.39
CA LEU A 157 -10.10 9.71 4.58
C LEU A 157 -11.01 9.50 5.80
N ALA A 158 -10.64 10.06 6.95
CA ALA A 158 -11.41 9.92 8.18
C ALA A 158 -12.85 10.41 8.04
N ASN A 159 -13.08 11.53 7.36
CA ASN A 159 -14.41 12.05 7.06
C ASN A 159 -15.24 11.06 6.22
N LYS A 160 -14.64 10.46 5.19
CA LYS A 160 -15.31 9.44 4.35
C LYS A 160 -15.62 8.16 5.14
N LEU A 161 -14.77 7.79 6.08
CA LEU A 161 -14.97 6.64 6.97
C LEU A 161 -15.92 6.95 8.14
N GLY A 162 -16.19 8.24 8.41
CA GLY A 162 -17.02 8.68 9.53
C GLY A 162 -16.33 8.58 10.89
N LEU A 163 -15.00 8.74 10.94
CA LEU A 163 -14.21 8.60 12.17
C LEU A 163 -14.18 9.91 12.96
N ALA A 164 -14.29 9.80 14.29
CA ALA A 164 -14.06 10.91 15.20
C ALA A 164 -12.56 11.18 15.38
N ARG A 165 -12.17 12.46 15.42
CA ARG A 165 -10.78 12.88 15.69
C ARG A 165 -10.50 12.78 17.19
N VAL A 166 -9.31 12.31 17.56
CA VAL A 166 -8.85 12.36 18.96
C VAL A 166 -8.44 13.80 19.29
N ASP A 167 -8.82 14.28 20.48
CA ASP A 167 -8.49 15.63 20.96
C ASP A 167 -7.00 15.77 21.34
N ARG A 168 -6.14 15.93 20.32
CA ARG A 168 -4.70 16.18 20.44
C ARG A 168 -4.13 16.76 19.15
N ALA A 169 -2.91 17.29 19.24
CA ALA A 169 -2.15 17.74 18.07
C ALA A 169 -1.96 16.60 17.05
N PHE A 170 -2.07 16.94 15.76
CA PHE A 170 -1.94 15.96 14.69
C PHE A 170 -0.53 15.36 14.69
N PHE A 171 -0.46 14.04 14.69
CA PHE A 171 0.78 13.28 14.66
C PHE A 171 1.14 12.88 13.24
N VAL A 172 2.39 13.16 12.87
CA VAL A 172 3.04 12.64 11.66
C VAL A 172 4.31 11.91 12.08
N PRO A 173 4.55 10.66 11.63
CA PRO A 173 5.81 9.99 11.86
C PRO A 173 6.99 10.72 11.22
N GLU A 174 8.01 11.07 12.01
CA GLU A 174 9.28 11.65 11.54
C GLU A 174 10.34 10.58 11.24
N LYS A 175 10.14 9.39 11.83
CA LYS A 175 11.01 8.21 11.67
C LYS A 175 10.29 7.12 10.87
N LYS A 176 11.07 6.19 10.30
CA LYS A 176 10.49 5.06 9.57
C LYS A 176 9.57 4.28 10.49
N VAL A 177 8.38 3.97 10.00
CA VAL A 177 7.40 3.17 10.75
C VAL A 177 7.83 1.70 10.84
N LYS A 178 7.57 1.07 11.98
CA LYS A 178 7.85 -0.36 12.20
C LYS A 178 6.99 -1.24 11.30
N ARG A 179 7.42 -2.50 11.14
CA ARG A 179 6.59 -3.55 10.54
C ARG A 179 5.59 -4.05 11.58
N ILE A 180 4.39 -3.49 11.54
CA ILE A 180 3.34 -3.76 12.53
C ILE A 180 2.39 -4.84 12.00
N ASN A 181 1.98 -5.74 12.88
CA ASN A 181 0.90 -6.71 12.64
C ASN A 181 -0.31 -6.45 13.56
N ASP A 182 -1.41 -7.17 13.33
CA ASP A 182 -2.66 -6.96 14.09
C ASP A 182 -2.62 -7.46 15.54
N ALA A 183 -1.58 -8.21 15.93
CA ALA A 183 -1.38 -8.74 17.27
C ALA A 183 -0.59 -7.78 18.19
N GLU A 184 0.04 -6.75 17.63
CA GLU A 184 0.75 -5.74 18.40
C GLU A 184 -0.21 -4.74 19.04
N SER A 185 -0.13 -4.59 20.37
CA SER A 185 -0.81 -3.54 21.11
C SER A 185 0.04 -2.28 21.11
N LEU A 186 -0.28 -1.32 20.25
CA LEU A 186 0.43 -0.06 20.12
C LEU A 186 -0.38 1.06 20.78
N SER A 187 0.18 1.72 21.79
CA SER A 187 -0.54 2.74 22.56
C SER A 187 0.09 4.13 22.45
N THR A 188 1.38 4.22 22.11
CA THR A 188 2.14 5.47 22.08
C THR A 188 2.81 5.74 20.73
N LYS A 189 3.14 7.00 20.45
CA LYS A 189 3.82 7.45 19.21
C LYS A 189 5.15 6.72 18.93
N SER A 190 5.88 6.38 19.99
CA SER A 190 7.14 5.63 19.91
C SER A 190 6.96 4.18 19.51
N ASP A 191 5.78 3.61 19.73
CA ASP A 191 5.52 2.20 19.40
C ASP A 191 5.51 2.01 17.89
N TYR A 192 5.07 3.01 17.13
CA TYR A 192 4.93 2.94 15.68
C TYR A 192 6.23 3.18 14.90
N GLN A 193 7.28 3.69 15.53
CA GLN A 193 8.48 4.22 14.84
C GLN A 193 9.76 3.45 15.20
N THR A 194 10.63 3.27 14.21
CA THR A 194 12.01 2.79 14.39
C THR A 194 12.92 3.93 14.86
N SER A 195 14.22 3.65 15.02
CA SER A 195 15.24 4.66 15.30
C SER A 195 15.68 5.45 14.06
N GLU A 196 15.40 4.95 12.84
CA GLU A 196 15.86 5.53 11.59
C GLU A 196 14.96 6.67 11.11
N SER A 197 15.55 7.75 10.61
CA SER A 197 14.81 8.87 10.00
C SER A 197 14.03 8.43 8.76
N PHE A 198 12.82 8.98 8.59
CA PHE A 198 12.04 8.79 7.38
C PHE A 198 12.38 9.87 6.35
N ASP A 199 12.97 9.45 5.23
CA ASP A 199 13.28 10.33 4.11
C ASP A 199 12.03 10.53 3.24
N LYS A 200 11.23 11.53 3.61
CA LYS A 200 10.07 11.97 2.82
C LYS A 200 10.49 12.51 1.45
N ASP A 201 11.60 13.23 1.39
CA ASP A 201 12.05 13.93 0.19
C ASP A 201 12.35 12.95 -0.94
N SER A 202 12.90 11.76 -0.64
CA SER A 202 13.13 10.71 -1.64
C SER A 202 11.88 10.30 -2.43
N TYR A 203 10.68 10.43 -1.83
CA TYR A 203 9.41 10.13 -2.49
C TYR A 203 8.86 11.33 -3.24
N VAL A 204 8.93 12.52 -2.63
CA VAL A 204 8.41 13.77 -3.20
C VAL A 204 9.23 14.21 -4.41
N LYS A 205 10.56 14.04 -4.38
CA LYS A 205 11.48 14.37 -5.48
C LYS A 205 11.67 13.22 -6.48
N HIS A 206 10.91 12.15 -6.30
CA HIS A 206 10.89 11.00 -7.21
C HIS A 206 12.25 10.34 -7.47
N GLU A 207 13.15 10.33 -6.47
CA GLU A 207 14.52 9.80 -6.61
C GLU A 207 14.56 8.32 -7.03
N TYR A 208 13.46 7.59 -6.82
CA TYR A 208 13.30 6.21 -7.31
C TYR A 208 13.37 6.09 -8.83
N MET A 209 13.12 7.17 -9.59
CA MET A 209 13.24 7.18 -11.05
C MET A 209 14.67 6.95 -11.52
N SER A 210 15.68 7.34 -10.73
CA SER A 210 17.10 7.11 -11.05
C SER A 210 17.49 5.63 -11.23
N MET A 211 16.61 4.69 -10.88
CA MET A 211 16.80 3.27 -11.09
C MET A 211 16.38 2.79 -12.48
N PHE A 212 15.60 3.59 -13.21
CA PHE A 212 15.02 3.22 -14.50
C PHE A 212 15.81 3.91 -15.60
N ASP A 213 16.11 3.18 -16.66
CA ASP A 213 16.46 3.79 -17.95
C ASP A 213 15.24 3.91 -18.86
N ASN A 214 15.42 4.55 -20.02
CA ASN A 214 14.37 4.73 -21.02
C ASN A 214 13.71 3.41 -21.47
N ASP A 215 14.45 2.31 -21.55
CA ASP A 215 13.90 1.01 -21.95
C ASP A 215 13.12 0.35 -20.80
N ASP A 216 13.56 0.56 -19.55
CA ASP A 216 12.83 0.19 -18.34
C ASP A 216 11.50 0.93 -18.25
N ILE A 217 11.49 2.25 -18.48
CA ILE A 217 10.27 3.06 -18.50
C ILE A 217 9.29 2.55 -19.56
N LYS A 218 9.74 2.39 -20.80
CA LYS A 218 8.91 1.84 -21.89
C LYS A 218 8.36 0.46 -21.53
N CYS A 219 9.18 -0.39 -20.93
CA CYS A 219 8.75 -1.72 -20.47
C CYS A 219 7.60 -1.61 -19.46
N VAL A 220 7.74 -0.76 -18.43
CA VAL A 220 6.69 -0.56 -17.41
C VAL A 220 5.42 0.01 -18.05
N LEU A 221 5.54 1.08 -18.84
CA LEU A 221 4.40 1.73 -19.49
C LEU A 221 3.64 0.78 -20.43
N SER A 222 4.34 -0.12 -21.14
CA SER A 222 3.71 -1.10 -22.04
C SER A 222 2.85 -2.13 -21.31
N GLN A 223 3.08 -2.32 -20.01
CA GLN A 223 2.37 -3.29 -19.17
C GLN A 223 1.35 -2.64 -18.23
N LEU A 224 1.43 -1.33 -18.01
CA LEU A 224 0.51 -0.63 -17.11
C LEU A 224 -0.89 -0.60 -17.68
N ASP A 225 -1.86 -0.90 -16.82
CA ASP A 225 -3.26 -0.75 -17.14
C ASP A 225 -3.64 0.73 -17.09
N LYS A 226 -3.92 1.31 -18.26
CA LYS A 226 -4.24 2.74 -18.40
C LYS A 226 -5.58 3.10 -17.74
N GLU A 227 -6.57 2.22 -17.81
CA GLU A 227 -7.88 2.44 -17.19
C GLU A 227 -7.71 2.50 -15.67
N LEU A 228 -6.95 1.55 -15.11
CA LEU A 228 -6.66 1.52 -13.68
C LEU A 228 -5.84 2.75 -13.23
N VAL A 229 -4.83 3.15 -14.00
CA VAL A 229 -4.02 4.35 -13.72
C VAL A 229 -4.91 5.58 -13.62
N GLN A 230 -5.81 5.77 -14.58
CA GLN A 230 -6.74 6.90 -14.58
C GLN A 230 -7.73 6.81 -13.40
N ALA A 231 -8.30 5.63 -13.14
CA ALA A 231 -9.25 5.43 -12.05
C ALA A 231 -8.64 5.67 -10.66
N LEU A 232 -7.35 5.42 -10.51
CA LEU A 232 -6.59 5.73 -9.29
C LEU A 232 -5.99 7.14 -9.27
N GLY A 233 -6.17 7.92 -10.35
CA GLY A 233 -5.66 9.28 -10.48
C GLY A 233 -4.12 9.35 -10.51
N TYR A 234 -3.47 8.48 -11.28
CA TYR A 234 -2.01 8.48 -11.47
C TYR A 234 -1.54 8.95 -12.84
N ASP A 235 -2.46 9.27 -13.74
CA ASP A 235 -2.22 9.72 -15.11
C ASP A 235 -1.28 10.93 -15.16
N GLU A 236 -1.64 12.05 -14.53
CA GLU A 236 -0.82 13.27 -14.55
C GLU A 236 0.59 13.03 -13.98
N LEU A 237 0.69 12.28 -12.87
CA LEU A 237 1.98 11.99 -12.24
C LEU A 237 2.85 11.09 -13.14
N ILE A 238 2.27 10.07 -13.77
CA ILE A 238 3.03 9.19 -14.66
C ILE A 238 3.51 9.95 -15.88
N GLU A 239 2.68 10.84 -16.44
CA GLU A 239 3.09 11.72 -17.54
C GLU A 239 4.25 12.63 -17.15
N GLU A 240 4.19 13.28 -15.98
CA GLU A 240 5.27 14.11 -15.45
C GLU A 240 6.58 13.32 -15.32
N LEU A 241 6.53 12.16 -14.65
CA LEU A 241 7.70 11.31 -14.42
C LEU A 241 8.37 10.86 -15.72
N CYS A 242 7.59 10.60 -16.77
CA CYS A 242 8.10 10.10 -18.05
C CYS A 242 8.50 11.22 -19.02
N SER A 243 8.09 12.46 -18.76
CA SER A 243 8.44 13.64 -19.58
C SER A 243 9.81 14.21 -19.21
N ILE A 244 10.20 14.09 -17.94
CA ILE A 244 11.47 14.60 -17.41
C ILE A 244 12.68 13.89 -18.05
N GLU A 245 12.57 12.61 -18.41
CA GLU A 245 13.67 11.85 -19.04
C GLU A 245 13.80 12.02 -20.56
N GLN A 246 12.86 12.71 -21.23
CA GLN A 246 12.96 12.99 -22.67
C GLN A 246 13.68 14.32 -22.96
N SER A 247 14.12 15.04 -21.93
CA SER A 247 14.73 16.37 -22.06
C SER A 247 16.25 16.39 -21.89
N ASP A 248 16.88 15.22 -21.68
CA ASP A 248 18.34 15.00 -21.64
C ASP A 248 18.77 14.05 -22.78
#